data_AF-A0A958QHL1-F1
#
_entry.id   AF-A0A958QHL1-F1
#
_cell.length_a   1.000
_cell.length_b   1.000
_cell.length_c   1.000
_cell.angle_alpha   90.00
_cell.angle_beta   90.00
_cell.angle_gamma   90.00
#
_symmetry.space_group_name_H-M   'P 1'
#
loop_
_entity.id
_entity.type
_entity.pdbx_description
1 polymer ?
#
loop_
_entity_poly.entity_id
_entity_poly.type
_entity_poly.pdbx_seq_one_letter_code
_entity_poly.pdbx_strand_id
1 'polypeptide(L)'
;MKVTKLATIAFVSTVLLSGTPALAAQSDLEFMLSARHLEWNSDTQESFEAAAGGKQALVDQLIQLSHSDSVSSPVAMRAAHILANEYADDPEVSAQVLAVIEEDIGAEDREGLARLYASKVDRVSSTAAKRTIATAAADRGAASESFRPYAQKLLNSSDRTVRAIAAQRLE
;
A
#
# COMPACT_ATOMS: atom_id res chain seq x y z
N MET A 1 4.85 18.18 -68.40
CA MET A 1 5.79 17.05 -68.24
C MET A 1 6.45 17.15 -66.88
N LYS A 2 6.59 16.01 -66.18
CA LYS A 2 7.15 15.77 -64.84
C LYS A 2 6.18 15.93 -63.64
N VAL A 3 5.57 14.78 -63.38
CA VAL A 3 4.95 14.30 -62.14
C VAL A 3 6.00 14.26 -61.03
N THR A 4 5.70 14.80 -59.84
CA THR A 4 6.53 14.57 -58.63
C THR A 4 5.68 14.01 -57.49
N LYS A 5 5.75 12.69 -57.43
CA LYS A 5 5.53 11.72 -56.35
C LYS A 5 5.19 12.26 -54.95
N LEU A 6 4.12 11.66 -54.42
CA LEU A 6 3.74 11.58 -53.01
C LEU A 6 4.91 11.04 -52.15
N ALA A 7 5.15 11.69 -51.01
CA ALA A 7 5.83 11.08 -49.87
C ALA A 7 4.75 10.75 -48.83
N THR A 8 4.28 9.51 -48.85
CA THR A 8 3.46 8.91 -47.80
C THR A 8 4.33 8.73 -46.56
N ILE A 9 4.05 9.49 -45.49
CA ILE A 9 4.60 9.23 -44.16
C ILE A 9 3.84 8.01 -43.62
N ALA A 10 4.49 6.84 -43.66
CA ALA A 10 4.01 5.67 -42.95
C ALA A 10 4.30 5.86 -41.45
N PHE A 11 3.34 6.42 -40.73
CA PHE A 11 3.31 6.32 -39.28
C PHE A 11 2.82 4.90 -38.95
N VAL A 12 3.76 3.99 -38.77
CA VAL A 12 3.48 2.65 -38.24
C VAL A 12 3.10 2.86 -36.78
N SER A 13 1.80 2.97 -36.52
CA SER A 13 1.23 2.89 -35.19
C SER A 13 1.44 1.47 -34.66
N THR A 14 2.60 1.22 -34.07
CA THR A 14 2.82 0.09 -33.18
C THR A 14 2.15 0.41 -31.85
N VAL A 15 0.83 0.25 -31.78
CA VAL A 15 0.16 0.02 -30.50
C VAL A 15 0.43 -1.44 -30.15
N LEU A 16 1.59 -1.68 -29.54
CA LEU A 16 1.87 -2.96 -28.91
C LEU A 16 0.97 -3.07 -27.67
N LEU A 17 0.05 -4.02 -27.75
CA LEU A 17 -0.61 -4.74 -26.66
C LEU A 17 0.21 -4.71 -25.35
N SER A 18 -0.01 -3.72 -24.49
CA SER A 18 0.54 -3.66 -23.13
C SER A 18 -0.48 -4.05 -22.06
N GLY A 19 -1.64 -4.60 -22.47
CA GLY A 19 -2.75 -4.92 -21.56
C GLY A 19 -2.69 -6.28 -20.87
N THR A 20 -1.72 -7.15 -21.17
CA THR A 20 -1.71 -8.55 -20.68
C THR A 20 -0.70 -8.89 -19.57
N PRO A 21 0.53 -8.33 -19.48
CA PRO A 21 1.44 -8.75 -18.42
C PRO A 21 1.05 -8.19 -17.04
N ALA A 22 0.49 -6.98 -16.98
CA ALA A 22 0.09 -6.35 -15.73
C ALA A 22 -1.09 -7.08 -15.05
N LEU A 23 -2.08 -7.52 -15.84
CA LEU A 23 -3.23 -8.27 -15.33
C LEU A 23 -2.85 -9.68 -14.88
N ALA A 24 -1.98 -10.37 -15.63
CA ALA A 24 -1.47 -11.69 -15.25
C ALA A 24 -0.61 -11.63 -13.97
N ALA A 25 0.29 -10.65 -13.88
CA ALA A 25 1.12 -10.45 -12.68
C ALA A 25 0.27 -10.10 -11.45
N GLN A 26 -0.78 -9.29 -11.61
CA GLN A 26 -1.70 -8.98 -10.52
C GLN A 26 -2.46 -10.22 -10.03
N SER A 27 -2.95 -11.07 -10.94
CA SER A 27 -3.62 -12.33 -10.55
C SER A 27 -2.68 -13.32 -9.89
N ASP A 28 -1.41 -13.38 -10.33
CA ASP A 28 -0.40 -14.24 -9.72
C ASP A 28 -0.04 -13.75 -8.31
N LEU A 29 0.13 -12.43 -8.13
CA LEU A 29 0.40 -11.83 -6.83
C LEU A 29 -0.78 -12.01 -5.86
N GLU A 30 -2.02 -11.82 -6.32
CA GLU A 30 -3.22 -12.09 -5.53
C GLU A 30 -3.27 -13.54 -5.05
N PHE A 31 -2.99 -14.50 -5.96
CA PHE A 31 -2.92 -15.92 -5.62
C PHE A 31 -1.82 -16.19 -4.58
N MET A 32 -0.62 -15.64 -4.77
CA MET A 32 0.49 -15.81 -3.83
C MET A 32 0.16 -15.22 -2.44
N LEU A 33 -0.46 -14.05 -2.40
CA LEU A 33 -0.87 -13.40 -1.14
C LEU A 33 -2.04 -14.12 -0.45
N SER A 34 -2.88 -14.83 -1.21
CA SER A 34 -3.96 -15.65 -0.67
C SER A 34 -3.46 -16.88 0.09
N ALA A 35 -2.19 -17.25 -0.05
CA ALA A 35 -1.60 -18.40 0.61
C ALA A 35 -1.77 -18.32 2.14
N ARG A 36 -2.30 -19.37 2.75
CA ARG A 36 -2.64 -19.40 4.18
C ARG A 36 -1.45 -19.15 5.09
N HIS A 37 -0.27 -19.63 4.68
CA HIS A 37 0.99 -19.58 5.44
C HIS A 37 2.10 -18.94 4.60
N LEU A 38 1.89 -17.70 4.17
CA LEU A 38 2.97 -16.89 3.62
C LEU A 38 3.85 -16.39 4.77
N GLU A 39 5.11 -16.83 4.78
CA GLU A 39 6.15 -16.25 5.63
C GLU A 39 6.91 -15.22 4.79
N TRP A 40 6.94 -13.97 5.24
CA TRP A 40 7.69 -12.93 4.55
C TRP A 40 9.14 -12.94 5.06
N ASN A 41 10.08 -13.19 4.15
CA ASN A 41 11.52 -13.18 4.39
C ASN A 41 12.24 -12.67 3.13
N SER A 42 13.57 -12.54 3.16
CA SER A 42 14.35 -12.02 2.04
C SER A 42 14.11 -12.78 0.73
N ASP A 43 14.06 -14.11 0.79
CA ASP A 43 13.94 -14.96 -0.40
C ASP A 43 12.53 -14.85 -1.01
N THR A 44 11.52 -14.74 -0.16
CA THR A 44 10.13 -14.51 -0.54
C THR A 44 9.98 -13.12 -1.14
N GLN A 45 10.55 -12.10 -0.52
CA GLN A 45 10.54 -10.73 -1.04
C GLN A 45 11.19 -10.68 -2.43
N GLU A 46 12.40 -11.22 -2.59
CA GLU A 46 13.10 -11.25 -3.89
C GLU A 46 12.27 -11.99 -4.96
N SER A 47 11.64 -13.10 -4.60
CA SER A 47 10.77 -13.85 -5.51
C SER A 47 9.55 -13.05 -5.96
N PHE A 48 8.92 -12.32 -5.04
CA PHE A 48 7.78 -11.46 -5.34
C PHE A 48 8.20 -10.25 -6.19
N GLU A 49 9.33 -9.62 -5.87
CA GLU A 49 9.87 -8.50 -6.65
C GLU A 49 10.20 -8.96 -8.07
N ALA A 50 10.87 -10.11 -8.23
CA ALA A 50 11.18 -10.68 -9.53
C ALA A 50 9.91 -11.00 -10.34
N ALA A 51 8.90 -11.60 -9.70
CA ALA A 51 7.62 -11.93 -10.34
C ALA A 51 6.86 -10.67 -10.80
N ALA A 52 6.90 -9.59 -10.03
CA ALA A 52 6.27 -8.33 -10.37
C ALA A 52 7.04 -7.52 -11.44
N GLY A 53 8.29 -7.89 -11.73
CA GLY A 53 9.17 -7.15 -12.65
C GLY A 53 10.04 -6.08 -11.97
N GLY A 54 10.20 -6.16 -10.66
CA GLY A 54 11.04 -5.30 -9.81
C GLY A 54 10.28 -4.75 -8.60
N LYS A 55 11.04 -4.16 -7.66
CA LYS A 55 10.53 -3.58 -6.42
C LYS A 55 9.39 -2.57 -6.63
N GLN A 56 9.60 -1.57 -7.49
CA GLN A 56 8.60 -0.53 -7.74
C GLN A 56 7.29 -1.14 -8.28
N ALA A 57 7.39 -2.07 -9.22
CA ALA A 57 6.22 -2.74 -9.79
C ALA A 57 5.48 -3.58 -8.75
N LEU A 58 6.19 -4.24 -7.84
CA LEU A 58 5.58 -4.95 -6.72
C LEU A 58 4.84 -3.99 -5.78
N VAL A 59 5.48 -2.87 -5.38
CA VAL A 59 4.86 -1.86 -4.52
C VAL A 59 3.57 -1.32 -5.15
N ASP A 60 3.62 -0.97 -6.44
CA ASP A 60 2.44 -0.48 -7.17
C ASP A 60 1.31 -1.53 -7.18
N GLN A 61 1.62 -2.81 -7.39
CA GLN A 61 0.63 -3.89 -7.34
C GLN A 61 0.09 -4.12 -5.92
N LEU A 62 0.92 -4.05 -4.88
CA LEU A 62 0.50 -4.18 -3.50
C LEU A 62 -0.46 -3.04 -3.11
N ILE A 63 -0.21 -1.82 -3.57
CA ILE A 63 -1.11 -0.67 -3.37
C ILE A 63 -2.45 -0.91 -4.09
N GLN A 64 -2.42 -1.40 -5.32
CA GLN A 64 -3.65 -1.73 -6.04
C GLN A 64 -4.46 -2.82 -5.31
N LEU A 65 -3.78 -3.84 -4.77
CA LEU A 65 -4.42 -4.91 -4.04
C LEU A 65 -4.98 -4.46 -2.68
N SER A 66 -4.29 -3.57 -1.96
CA SER A 66 -4.82 -2.98 -0.72
C SER A 66 -6.10 -2.18 -0.98
N HIS A 67 -6.20 -1.50 -2.12
CA HIS A 67 -7.36 -0.71 -2.50
C HIS A 67 -8.46 -1.47 -3.26
N SER A 68 -8.31 -2.78 -3.49
CA SER A 68 -9.30 -3.56 -4.25
C SER A 68 -10.68 -3.55 -3.57
N ASP A 69 -11.77 -3.69 -4.35
CA ASP A 69 -13.18 -3.59 -3.89
C ASP A 69 -13.51 -4.48 -2.68
N SER A 70 -12.71 -5.50 -2.44
CA SER A 70 -12.73 -6.28 -1.20
C SER A 70 -11.64 -5.82 -0.24
N VAL A 71 -11.72 -4.56 0.23
CA VAL A 71 -10.80 -3.95 1.21
C VAL A 71 -10.74 -4.74 2.54
N SER A 72 -11.76 -5.56 2.81
CA SER A 72 -11.80 -6.50 3.94
C SER A 72 -11.31 -7.91 3.60
N SER A 73 -10.78 -8.13 2.39
CA SER A 73 -10.21 -9.41 2.00
C SER A 73 -8.88 -9.65 2.75
N PRO A 74 -8.56 -10.91 3.05
CA PRO A 74 -7.25 -11.27 3.58
C PRO A 74 -6.08 -10.77 2.71
N VAL A 75 -6.28 -10.68 1.39
CA VAL A 75 -5.27 -10.19 0.43
C VAL A 75 -5.01 -8.71 0.63
N ALA A 76 -6.06 -7.86 0.62
CA ALA A 76 -5.92 -6.43 0.82
C ALA A 76 -5.23 -6.09 2.15
N MET A 77 -5.67 -6.76 3.23
CA MET A 77 -5.08 -6.60 4.57
C MET A 77 -3.62 -7.06 4.62
N ARG A 78 -3.26 -8.09 3.87
CA ARG A 78 -1.89 -8.60 3.82
C ARG A 78 -1.00 -7.70 2.98
N ALA A 79 -1.48 -7.18 1.86
CA ALA A 79 -0.76 -6.21 1.05
C ALA A 79 -0.45 -4.94 1.86
N ALA A 80 -1.46 -4.39 2.54
CA ALA A 80 -1.30 -3.26 3.47
C ALA A 80 -0.27 -3.53 4.58
N HIS A 81 -0.24 -4.76 5.11
CA HIS A 81 0.72 -5.17 6.13
C HIS A 81 2.15 -5.24 5.58
N ILE A 82 2.35 -5.82 4.40
CA ILE A 82 3.66 -5.91 3.73
C ILE A 82 4.18 -4.50 3.43
N LEU A 83 3.36 -3.63 2.85
CA LEU A 83 3.72 -2.23 2.59
C LEU A 83 4.27 -1.55 3.85
N ALA A 84 3.56 -1.63 4.97
CA ALA A 84 3.96 -0.96 6.21
C ALA A 84 5.19 -1.56 6.91
N ASN A 85 5.48 -2.86 6.75
CA ASN A 85 6.58 -3.52 7.46
C ASN A 85 7.86 -3.62 6.64
N GLU A 86 7.73 -3.77 5.33
CA GLU A 86 8.84 -4.19 4.47
C GLU A 86 9.33 -3.04 3.58
N TYR A 87 8.43 -2.11 3.21
CA TYR A 87 8.76 -1.04 2.25
C TYR A 87 8.69 0.37 2.84
N ALA A 88 8.13 0.55 4.04
CA ALA A 88 7.94 1.88 4.62
C ALA A 88 9.25 2.60 5.03
N ASP A 89 10.33 1.86 5.25
CA ASP A 89 11.67 2.41 5.53
C ASP A 89 12.61 2.32 4.31
N ASP A 90 12.14 1.79 3.17
CA ASP A 90 12.95 1.68 1.96
C ASP A 90 13.10 3.06 1.29
N PRO A 91 14.33 3.56 1.05
CA PRO A 91 14.54 4.92 0.55
C PRO A 91 13.98 5.17 -0.85
N GLU A 92 13.77 4.13 -1.66
CA GLU A 92 13.27 4.27 -3.04
C GLU A 92 11.75 4.44 -3.09
N VAL A 93 11.04 3.77 -2.18
CA VAL A 93 9.56 3.64 -2.24
C VAL A 93 8.85 4.16 -0.98
N SER A 94 9.55 4.42 0.12
CA SER A 94 8.98 4.82 1.42
C SER A 94 8.03 6.01 1.32
N ALA A 95 8.38 7.04 0.56
CA ALA A 95 7.53 8.23 0.42
C ALA A 95 6.14 7.88 -0.15
N GLN A 96 6.09 7.00 -1.17
CA GLN A 96 4.85 6.51 -1.75
C GLN A 96 4.08 5.64 -0.75
N VAL A 97 4.77 4.72 -0.08
CA VAL A 97 4.18 3.80 0.89
C VAL A 97 3.56 4.56 2.07
N LEU A 98 4.27 5.53 2.64
CA LEU A 98 3.77 6.32 3.76
C LEU A 98 2.56 7.19 3.35
N ALA A 99 2.56 7.73 2.13
CA ALA A 99 1.41 8.47 1.60
C ALA A 99 0.17 7.57 1.45
N VAL A 100 0.36 6.33 0.97
CA VAL A 100 -0.73 5.34 0.87
C VAL A 100 -1.28 4.96 2.24
N ILE A 101 -0.41 4.74 3.24
CA ILE A 101 -0.85 4.46 4.62
C ILE A 101 -1.69 5.62 5.18
N GLU A 102 -1.27 6.86 4.95
CA GLU A 102 -2.02 8.05 5.37
C GLU A 102 -3.38 8.14 4.65
N GLU A 103 -3.42 7.91 3.34
CA GLU A 103 -4.64 7.87 2.54
C GLU A 103 -5.61 6.77 3.03
N ASP A 104 -5.11 5.55 3.24
CA ASP A 104 -5.89 4.41 3.73
C ASP A 104 -6.52 4.68 5.09
N ILE A 105 -5.81 5.38 5.96
CA ILE A 105 -6.33 5.78 7.27
C ILE A 105 -7.30 6.94 7.13
N GLY A 106 -7.09 7.88 6.22
CA GLY A 106 -7.96 9.06 6.04
C GLY A 106 -9.28 8.75 5.33
N ALA A 107 -9.28 7.79 4.41
CA ALA A 107 -10.41 7.51 3.53
C ALA A 107 -11.61 6.87 4.27
N GLU A 108 -12.82 7.40 4.05
CA GLU A 108 -14.04 6.94 4.71
C GLU A 108 -14.45 5.53 4.28
N ASP A 109 -14.26 5.21 3.00
CA ASP A 109 -14.56 3.92 2.37
C ASP A 109 -13.55 2.82 2.70
N ARG A 110 -12.41 3.17 3.32
CA ARG A 110 -11.34 2.22 3.71
C ARG A 110 -11.28 1.96 5.22
N GLU A 111 -12.44 2.00 5.88
CA GLU A 111 -12.51 1.86 7.35
C GLU A 111 -11.86 0.56 7.86
N GLY A 112 -11.94 -0.54 7.11
CA GLY A 112 -11.29 -1.81 7.45
C GLY A 112 -9.76 -1.69 7.58
N LEU A 113 -9.11 -1.00 6.64
CA LEU A 113 -7.66 -0.75 6.66
C LEU A 113 -7.28 0.23 7.75
N ALA A 114 -8.02 1.32 7.91
CA ALA A 114 -7.78 2.29 8.99
C ALA A 114 -7.80 1.61 10.36
N ARG A 115 -8.80 0.75 10.62
CA ARG A 115 -8.90 -0.05 11.85
C ARG A 115 -7.75 -1.04 11.98
N LEU A 116 -7.34 -1.68 10.89
CA LEU A 116 -6.20 -2.61 10.86
C LEU A 116 -4.91 -1.89 11.28
N TYR A 117 -4.59 -0.77 10.65
CA TYR A 117 -3.39 0.02 10.95
C TYR A 117 -3.39 0.48 12.41
N ALA A 118 -4.47 1.13 12.87
CA ALA A 118 -4.54 1.63 14.24
C ALA A 118 -4.44 0.50 15.29
N SER A 119 -5.09 -0.65 15.04
CA SER A 119 -5.10 -1.77 15.99
C SER A 119 -3.80 -2.58 16.01
N LYS A 120 -3.01 -2.55 14.94
CA LYS A 120 -1.76 -3.32 14.80
C LYS A 120 -0.49 -2.47 14.75
N VAL A 121 -0.57 -1.17 15.04
CA VAL A 121 0.58 -0.25 14.99
C VAL A 121 1.81 -0.79 15.77
N ASP A 122 1.59 -1.45 16.91
CA ASP A 122 2.66 -2.03 17.73
C ASP A 122 3.38 -3.21 17.07
N ARG A 123 2.73 -3.86 16.09
CA ARG A 123 3.29 -4.97 15.31
C ARG A 123 3.96 -4.49 14.03
N VAL A 124 3.93 -3.19 13.73
CA VAL A 124 4.64 -2.63 12.59
C VAL A 124 6.13 -2.53 12.97
N SER A 125 7.03 -3.01 12.12
CA SER A 125 8.47 -2.92 12.33
C SER A 125 9.00 -1.52 12.06
N SER A 126 8.53 -0.87 10.98
CA SER A 126 9.00 0.45 10.54
C SER A 126 8.65 1.56 11.52
N THR A 127 9.66 2.34 11.90
CA THR A 127 9.45 3.51 12.77
C THR A 127 8.73 4.63 12.02
N ALA A 128 9.02 4.81 10.73
CA ALA A 128 8.34 5.80 9.90
C ALA A 128 6.85 5.47 9.77
N ALA A 129 6.52 4.22 9.43
CA ALA A 129 5.13 3.77 9.35
C ALA A 129 4.39 3.92 10.67
N LYS A 130 4.98 3.53 11.81
CA LYS A 130 4.35 3.74 13.13
C LYS A 130 3.98 5.19 13.37
N ARG A 131 4.88 6.12 13.05
CA ARG A 131 4.66 7.55 13.22
C ARG A 131 3.54 8.06 12.31
N THR A 132 3.54 7.65 11.05
CA THR A 132 2.49 8.00 10.08
C THR A 132 1.13 7.45 10.53
N ILE A 133 1.06 6.16 10.88
CA ILE A 133 -0.15 5.51 11.38
C ILE A 133 -0.68 6.23 12.62
N ALA A 134 0.17 6.47 13.62
CA ALA A 134 -0.24 7.12 14.86
C ALA A 134 -0.78 8.53 14.61
N THR A 135 -0.14 9.28 13.71
CA THR A 135 -0.55 10.63 13.34
C THR A 135 -1.91 10.63 12.66
N ALA A 136 -2.03 9.90 11.55
CA ALA A 136 -3.25 9.85 10.74
C ALA A 136 -4.43 9.26 11.53
N ALA A 137 -4.20 8.22 12.33
CA ALA A 137 -5.26 7.59 13.11
C ALA A 137 -5.73 8.48 14.27
N ALA A 138 -4.82 9.20 14.93
CA ALA A 138 -5.20 10.17 15.96
C ALA A 138 -6.00 11.33 15.36
N ASP A 139 -5.58 11.85 14.21
CA ASP A 139 -6.31 12.93 13.50
C ASP A 139 -7.71 12.49 13.08
N ARG A 140 -7.83 11.30 12.49
CA ARG A 140 -9.15 10.74 12.17
C ARG A 140 -9.98 10.52 13.43
N GLY A 141 -9.40 10.02 14.52
CA GLY A 141 -10.11 9.80 15.79
C GLY A 141 -10.58 11.08 16.49
N ALA A 142 -9.88 12.19 16.28
CA ALA A 142 -10.32 13.51 16.74
C ALA A 142 -11.54 13.97 15.93
N ALA A 143 -11.50 13.80 14.61
CA ALA A 143 -12.53 14.25 13.67
C ALA A 143 -13.77 13.33 13.56
N SER A 144 -13.63 12.02 13.83
CA SER A 144 -14.66 11.00 13.62
C SER A 144 -14.96 10.22 14.90
N GLU A 145 -16.17 10.39 15.42
CA GLU A 145 -16.62 9.68 16.63
C GLU A 145 -16.65 8.16 16.46
N SER A 146 -16.99 7.67 15.26
CA SER A 146 -17.00 6.23 14.98
C SER A 146 -15.61 5.60 14.99
N PHE A 147 -14.58 6.37 14.60
CA PHE A 147 -13.19 5.90 14.58
C PHE A 147 -12.45 6.13 15.91
N ARG A 148 -12.90 7.08 16.73
CA ARG A 148 -12.28 7.46 18.01
C ARG A 148 -11.89 6.27 18.91
N PRO A 149 -12.71 5.22 19.09
CA PRO A 149 -12.32 4.08 19.94
C PRO A 149 -11.08 3.33 19.45
N TYR A 150 -10.78 3.36 18.15
CA TYR A 150 -9.56 2.75 17.58
C TYR A 150 -8.35 3.65 17.82
N ALA A 151 -8.50 4.95 17.61
CA ALA A 151 -7.45 5.94 17.87
C ALA A 151 -7.07 6.01 19.35
N GLN A 152 -8.04 5.93 20.27
CA GLN A 152 -7.77 5.94 21.72
C GLN A 152 -6.90 4.77 22.19
N LYS A 153 -6.91 3.63 21.48
CA LYS A 153 -6.02 2.50 21.81
C LYS A 153 -4.54 2.84 21.66
N LEU A 154 -4.21 3.82 20.82
CA LEU A 154 -2.84 4.29 20.63
C LEU A 154 -2.23 4.87 21.91
N LEU A 155 -3.06 5.40 22.82
CA LEU A 155 -2.61 5.88 24.14
C LEU A 155 -2.00 4.75 25.00
N ASN A 156 -2.36 3.51 24.72
CA ASN A 156 -1.86 2.32 25.40
C ASN A 156 -0.81 1.53 24.58
N SER A 157 -0.34 2.10 23.46
CA SER A 157 0.72 1.49 22.65
C SER A 157 1.96 1.19 23.50
N SER A 158 2.69 0.12 23.19
CA SER A 158 4.01 -0.15 23.77
C SER A 158 5.08 0.84 23.33
N ASP A 159 4.90 1.48 22.16
CA ASP A 159 5.81 2.47 21.60
C ASP A 159 5.57 3.86 22.21
N ARG A 160 6.62 4.44 22.81
CA ARG A 160 6.53 5.76 23.48
C ARG A 160 6.17 6.87 22.50
N THR A 161 6.65 6.81 21.26
CA THR A 161 6.40 7.83 20.24
C THR A 161 4.94 7.80 19.82
N VAL A 162 4.39 6.61 19.59
CA VAL A 162 2.96 6.42 19.26
C VAL A 162 2.07 6.97 20.37
N ARG A 163 2.34 6.63 21.64
CA ARG A 163 1.59 7.17 22.79
C ARG A 163 1.63 8.70 22.86
N ALA A 164 2.81 9.28 22.67
CA ALA A 164 2.99 10.74 22.73
C ALA A 164 2.20 11.46 21.64
N ILE A 165 2.21 10.93 20.41
CA ILE A 165 1.42 11.47 19.29
C ILE A 165 -0.08 11.39 19.59
N ALA A 166 -0.54 10.24 20.07
CA ALA A 166 -1.94 10.04 20.40
C ALA A 166 -2.42 10.98 21.51
N ALA A 167 -1.64 11.14 22.58
CA ALA A 167 -1.96 12.05 23.68
C ALA A 167 -2.06 13.50 23.21
N GLN A 168 -1.13 13.96 22.37
CA GLN A 168 -1.14 15.32 21.86
C GLN A 168 -2.38 15.67 21.01
N ARG A 169 -2.94 14.68 20.29
CA ARG A 169 -3.96 14.91 19.26
C ARG A 169 -5.38 14.51 19.68
N LEU A 170 -5.53 13.66 20.69
CA LEU A 170 -6.82 13.16 21.16
C LEU A 170 -7.30 13.76 22.49
N GLU A 171 -6.43 14.50 23.19
CA GLU A 171 -6.78 15.33 24.35
C GLU A 171 -7.45 16.65 23.91
#